data_AF-A0A350AUN2-F1
#
_entry.id   AF-A0A350AUN2-F1
#
_cell.length_a   1.000
_cell.length_b   1.000
_cell.length_c   1.000
_cell.angle_alpha   90.00
_cell.angle_beta   90.00
_cell.angle_gamma   90.00
#
_symmetry.space_group_name_H-M   'P 1'
#
loop_
_entity.id
_entity.type
_entity.pdbx_description
1 polymer ?
#
loop_
_entity_poly.entity_id
_entity_poly.type
_entity_poly.pdbx_seq_one_letter_code
_entity_poly.pdbx_strand_id
1 'polypeptide(L)'
;MLNHSPRTCLKGILFTAALMLALCCHGAPHNQEPLDLSILEERNTLRQTMNASQRVTLLKLEAAVEKAASDIQSADYLIQTKISAFRDQKEVQEMVKQGEAQKKIAEIELDTAQRELVAFLTNFNSERDAQLAVAAKKFNFTLESTTYEKAFTQSTKSLLAFARTKGYSTVLFDHIFISDRDGTKRISAQARNQAYDTIVDIDGTHFTVSVPQNLKLNESSELTFDGAQSYEGKKLALLAIELIDATAEQGLLFMRLLDIQSHEIINHTLIPVSAITPLANTEDEEGSEEVTMAVETEKASEDPLALTQAAPLPIGAQILDTSMWIDRLALLPYSFQIVSATSESLVPQIYLAHAVTTNTDMRIADDGFLQRAYGDTEQTFTSQASAELKLSAHGEAHALSALSYNNDRVIAIGTFSLVNE
;
A
#
# COMPACT_ATOMS: atom_id res chain seq x y z
N MET A 1 -25.90 -17.02 3.60
CA MET A 1 -26.72 -16.95 4.83
C MET A 1 -25.96 -17.63 5.95
N LEU A 2 -25.28 -16.84 6.79
CA LEU A 2 -24.53 -17.32 7.95
C LEU A 2 -25.51 -17.53 9.11
N ASN A 3 -25.72 -18.78 9.50
CA ASN A 3 -26.36 -19.12 10.76
C ASN A 3 -25.44 -18.70 11.92
N HIS A 4 -25.49 -17.43 12.32
CA HIS A 4 -25.00 -17.04 13.63
C HIS A 4 -25.94 -17.64 14.67
N SER A 5 -25.48 -18.73 15.31
CA SER A 5 -26.19 -19.33 16.41
C SER A 5 -26.32 -18.30 17.55
N PRO A 6 -27.52 -17.96 18.03
CA PRO A 6 -27.71 -17.01 19.13
C PRO A 6 -27.07 -17.49 20.45
N ARG A 7 -26.64 -18.76 20.51
CA ARG A 7 -25.96 -19.38 21.66
C ARG A 7 -24.51 -18.93 21.87
N THR A 8 -23.79 -18.50 20.84
CA THR A 8 -22.41 -17.99 20.98
C THR A 8 -22.37 -16.54 21.44
N CYS A 9 -23.36 -15.72 21.06
CA CYS A 9 -23.47 -14.34 21.50
C CYS A 9 -23.89 -14.24 22.98
N LEU A 10 -24.86 -15.07 23.40
CA LEU A 10 -25.27 -15.15 24.81
C LEU A 10 -24.14 -15.62 25.74
N LYS A 11 -23.32 -16.59 25.30
CA LYS A 11 -22.18 -17.08 26.09
C LYS A 11 -21.10 -16.01 26.29
N GLY A 12 -20.83 -15.18 25.28
CA GLY A 12 -19.86 -14.09 25.40
C GLY A 12 -20.28 -13.01 26.39
N ILE A 13 -21.57 -12.63 26.37
CA ILE A 13 -22.15 -11.60 27.25
C ILE A 13 -22.32 -12.11 28.69
N LEU A 14 -22.76 -13.36 28.88
CA LEU A 14 -22.81 -14.00 30.20
C LEU A 14 -21.42 -14.17 30.81
N PHE A 15 -20.40 -14.41 29.99
CA PHE A 15 -19.01 -14.54 30.44
C PHE A 15 -18.42 -13.19 30.85
N THR A 16 -18.58 -12.12 30.06
CA THR A 16 -18.16 -10.78 30.51
C THR A 16 -18.94 -10.33 31.74
N ALA A 17 -20.23 -10.64 31.84
CA ALA A 17 -21.02 -10.30 33.03
C ALA A 17 -20.60 -11.11 34.28
N ALA A 18 -20.29 -12.41 34.15
CA ALA A 18 -19.82 -13.24 35.26
C ALA A 18 -18.39 -12.91 35.68
N LEU A 19 -17.52 -12.61 34.71
CA LEU A 19 -16.16 -12.12 34.95
C LEU A 19 -16.22 -10.76 35.66
N MET A 20 -17.02 -9.80 35.16
CA MET A 20 -17.22 -8.48 35.79
C MET A 20 -17.85 -8.59 37.18
N LEU A 21 -18.77 -9.54 37.42
CA LEU A 21 -19.30 -9.81 38.77
C LEU A 21 -18.22 -10.35 39.71
N ALA A 22 -17.37 -11.27 39.25
CA ALA A 22 -16.25 -11.78 40.02
C ALA A 22 -15.20 -10.67 40.31
N LEU A 23 -15.03 -9.73 39.38
CA LEU A 23 -14.11 -8.59 39.44
C LEU A 23 -14.60 -7.47 40.38
N CYS A 24 -15.90 -7.21 40.48
CA CYS A 24 -16.45 -6.11 41.28
C CYS A 24 -16.72 -6.44 42.76
N CYS A 25 -16.74 -7.72 43.15
CA CYS A 25 -17.21 -8.13 44.48
C CYS A 25 -16.13 -8.35 45.55
N HIS A 26 -14.85 -8.22 45.23
CA HIS A 26 -13.77 -8.55 46.18
C HIS A 26 -12.76 -7.41 46.27
N GLY A 27 -12.75 -6.72 47.43
CA GLY A 27 -11.83 -5.63 47.71
C GLY A 27 -10.38 -6.12 47.69
N ALA A 28 -9.54 -5.40 46.95
CA ALA A 28 -8.11 -5.69 46.84
C ALA A 28 -7.45 -5.82 48.23
N PRO A 29 -6.45 -6.69 48.39
CA PRO A 29 -5.60 -6.69 49.59
C PRO A 29 -4.99 -5.30 49.79
N HIS A 30 -4.91 -4.87 51.06
CA HIS A 30 -4.77 -3.48 51.53
C HIS A 30 -3.45 -2.74 51.15
N ASN A 31 -2.75 -3.05 50.05
CA ASN A 31 -1.50 -2.35 49.70
C ASN A 31 -1.10 -2.38 48.20
N GLN A 32 -2.04 -2.49 47.28
CA GLN A 32 -1.75 -2.48 45.83
C GLN A 32 -2.66 -1.52 45.09
N GLU A 33 -2.13 -0.85 44.06
CA GLU A 33 -2.93 -0.01 43.16
C GLU A 33 -4.06 -0.85 42.53
N PRO A 34 -5.28 -0.28 42.41
CA PRO A 34 -6.41 -0.97 41.80
C PRO A 34 -6.06 -1.33 40.35
N LEU A 35 -6.26 -2.60 40.00
CA LEU A 35 -6.03 -3.10 38.64
C LEU A 35 -7.04 -2.43 37.69
N ASP A 36 -6.55 -1.80 36.62
CA ASP A 36 -7.42 -1.26 35.56
C ASP A 36 -7.95 -2.41 34.68
N LEU A 37 -9.26 -2.58 34.70
CA LEU A 37 -9.98 -3.64 34.01
C LEU A 37 -10.62 -3.19 32.70
N SER A 38 -10.46 -1.92 32.32
CA SER A 38 -11.07 -1.34 31.12
C SER A 38 -10.75 -2.13 29.84
N ILE A 39 -9.55 -2.69 29.73
CA ILE A 39 -9.12 -3.50 28.58
C ILE A 39 -9.99 -4.76 28.37
N LEU A 40 -10.69 -5.24 29.39
CA LEU A 40 -11.61 -6.37 29.28
C LEU A 40 -12.85 -6.04 28.44
N GLU A 41 -13.23 -4.77 28.34
CA GLU A 41 -14.35 -4.33 27.50
C GLU A 41 -14.02 -4.54 26.00
N GLU A 42 -12.75 -4.43 25.63
CA GLU A 42 -12.25 -4.63 24.27
C GLU A 42 -11.96 -6.10 23.93
N ARG A 43 -12.06 -7.02 24.91
CA ARG A 43 -11.65 -8.44 24.79
C ARG A 43 -12.19 -9.10 23.53
N ASN A 44 -13.47 -8.93 23.22
CA ASN A 44 -14.10 -9.61 22.09
C ASN A 44 -13.56 -9.11 20.75
N THR A 45 -13.29 -7.81 20.65
CA THR A 45 -12.68 -7.20 19.48
C THR A 45 -11.24 -7.68 19.31
N LEU A 46 -10.44 -7.66 20.38
CA LEU A 46 -9.05 -8.14 20.36
C LEU A 46 -8.95 -9.62 20.00
N ARG A 47 -9.85 -10.46 20.52
CA ARG A 47 -9.88 -11.89 20.22
C ARG A 47 -10.05 -12.19 18.72
N GLN A 48 -10.77 -11.33 17.97
CA GLN A 48 -10.98 -11.55 16.54
C GLN A 48 -9.67 -11.45 15.75
N THR A 49 -8.72 -10.62 16.19
CA THR A 49 -7.44 -10.40 15.51
C THR A 49 -6.32 -11.30 16.03
N MET A 50 -6.49 -11.97 17.17
CA MET A 50 -5.52 -12.92 17.70
C MET A 50 -5.33 -14.15 16.81
N ASN A 51 -4.08 -14.62 16.71
CA ASN A 51 -3.75 -15.90 16.11
C ASN A 51 -4.14 -17.09 17.03
N ALA A 52 -4.00 -18.32 16.53
CA ALA A 52 -4.42 -19.52 17.26
C ALA A 52 -3.72 -19.69 18.61
N SER A 53 -2.41 -19.43 18.68
CA SER A 53 -1.63 -19.55 19.92
C SER A 53 -2.08 -18.52 20.97
N GLN A 54 -2.23 -17.26 20.56
CA GLN A 54 -2.69 -16.18 21.42
C GLN A 54 -4.10 -16.45 21.96
N ARG A 55 -5.01 -16.99 21.12
CA ARG A 55 -6.36 -17.39 21.55
C ARG A 55 -6.32 -18.50 22.59
N VAL A 56 -5.40 -19.46 22.49
CA VAL A 56 -5.23 -20.51 23.51
C VAL A 56 -4.74 -19.93 24.83
N THR A 57 -3.78 -19.00 24.79
CA THR A 57 -3.31 -18.29 26.00
C THR A 57 -4.44 -17.52 26.67
N LEU A 58 -5.22 -16.77 25.90
CA LEU A 58 -6.39 -16.04 26.40
C LEU A 58 -7.37 -16.98 27.13
N LEU A 59 -7.72 -18.11 26.52
CA LEU A 59 -8.64 -19.08 27.12
C LEU A 59 -8.11 -19.70 28.42
N LYS A 60 -6.80 -19.93 28.52
CA LYS A 60 -6.18 -20.45 29.75
C LYS A 60 -6.26 -19.45 30.90
N LEU A 61 -5.98 -18.18 30.61
CA LEU A 61 -6.06 -17.09 31.60
C LEU A 61 -7.51 -16.88 32.03
N GLU A 62 -8.45 -16.90 31.09
CA GLU A 62 -9.89 -16.86 31.37
C GLU A 62 -10.33 -18.01 32.28
N ALA A 63 -9.90 -19.24 32.00
CA ALA A 63 -10.23 -20.41 32.83
C ALA A 63 -9.61 -20.33 34.25
N ALA A 64 -8.42 -19.73 34.39
CA ALA A 64 -7.80 -19.53 35.69
C ALA A 64 -8.60 -18.56 36.57
N VAL A 65 -9.10 -17.46 35.99
CA VAL A 65 -9.98 -16.51 36.70
C VAL A 65 -11.29 -17.18 37.11
N GLU A 66 -11.93 -17.94 36.22
CA GLU A 66 -13.16 -18.67 36.54
C GLU A 66 -12.96 -19.69 37.65
N LYS A 67 -11.85 -20.44 37.61
CA LYS A 67 -11.52 -21.42 38.63
C LYS A 67 -11.35 -20.76 39.99
N ALA A 68 -10.55 -19.69 40.09
CA ALA A 68 -10.33 -18.98 41.34
C ALA A 68 -11.64 -18.40 41.91
N ALA A 69 -12.51 -17.85 41.05
CA ALA A 69 -13.83 -17.37 41.47
C ALA A 69 -14.74 -18.52 41.98
N SER A 70 -14.70 -19.68 41.35
CA SER A 70 -15.41 -20.89 41.81
C SER A 70 -14.88 -21.41 43.15
N ASP A 71 -13.56 -21.33 43.36
CA ASP A 71 -12.92 -21.75 44.61
C ASP A 71 -13.29 -20.81 45.76
N ILE A 72 -13.43 -19.50 45.52
CA ILE A 72 -13.98 -18.53 46.49
C ILE A 72 -15.42 -18.91 46.87
N GLN A 73 -16.29 -19.18 45.90
CA GLN A 73 -17.69 -19.57 46.18
C GLN A 73 -17.76 -20.87 46.99
N SER A 74 -16.90 -21.83 46.69
CA SER A 74 -16.79 -23.10 47.42
C SER A 74 -16.32 -22.86 48.86
N ALA A 75 -15.35 -21.97 49.05
CA ALA A 75 -14.87 -21.57 50.38
C ALA A 75 -15.95 -20.84 51.19
N ASP A 76 -16.72 -19.94 50.57
CA ASP A 76 -17.84 -19.25 51.22
C ASP A 76 -18.91 -20.22 51.71
N TYR A 77 -19.18 -21.30 50.97
CA TYR A 77 -20.10 -22.35 51.41
C TYR A 77 -19.60 -23.06 52.69
N LEU A 78 -18.30 -23.33 52.78
CA LEU A 78 -17.70 -23.91 53.99
C LEU A 78 -17.80 -22.95 55.18
N ILE A 79 -17.50 -21.66 54.97
CA ILE A 79 -17.59 -20.61 56.00
C ILE A 79 -19.03 -20.46 56.52
N GLN A 80 -20.03 -20.59 55.66
CA GLN A 80 -21.45 -20.46 56.04
C GLN A 80 -22.04 -21.70 56.71
N THR A 81 -21.26 -22.78 56.89
CA THR A 81 -21.74 -24.03 57.50
C THR A 81 -22.18 -23.81 58.95
N LYS A 82 -23.33 -24.40 59.33
CA LYS A 82 -23.92 -24.28 60.68
C LYS A 82 -23.96 -25.62 61.41
N ILE A 83 -23.99 -25.56 62.75
CA ILE A 83 -24.15 -26.71 63.64
C ILE A 83 -25.49 -27.39 63.38
N SER A 84 -25.53 -28.72 63.36
CA SER A 84 -26.74 -29.51 63.14
C SER A 84 -26.73 -30.82 63.94
N ALA A 85 -27.84 -31.57 63.93
CA ALA A 85 -27.90 -32.90 64.53
C ALA A 85 -26.89 -33.90 63.94
N PHE A 86 -26.36 -33.62 62.74
CA PHE A 86 -25.40 -34.46 62.02
C PHE A 86 -23.97 -33.88 61.97
N ARG A 87 -23.74 -32.67 62.52
CA ARG A 87 -22.43 -32.01 62.55
C ARG A 87 -22.23 -31.30 63.87
N ASP A 88 -21.23 -31.72 64.63
CA ASP A 88 -20.93 -31.14 65.93
C ASP A 88 -20.19 -29.80 65.82
N GLN A 89 -20.03 -29.12 66.95
CA GLN A 89 -19.37 -27.81 67.00
C GLN A 89 -17.91 -27.85 66.52
N LYS A 90 -17.19 -28.95 66.80
CA LYS A 90 -15.77 -29.08 66.47
C LYS A 90 -15.60 -29.27 64.95
N GLU A 91 -16.47 -30.06 64.34
CA GLU A 91 -16.52 -30.28 62.90
C GLU A 91 -16.83 -28.98 62.15
N VAL A 92 -17.83 -28.21 62.61
CA VAL A 92 -18.17 -26.92 62.01
C VAL A 92 -17.01 -25.91 62.13
N GLN A 93 -16.34 -25.83 63.28
CA GLN A 93 -15.17 -24.95 63.46
C GLN A 93 -14.02 -25.30 62.51
N GLU A 94 -13.75 -26.59 62.28
CA GLU A 94 -12.71 -27.02 61.35
C GLU A 94 -13.08 -26.71 59.90
N MET A 95 -14.36 -26.90 59.52
CA MET A 95 -14.85 -26.52 58.19
C MET A 95 -14.77 -25.01 57.93
N VAL A 96 -15.12 -24.18 58.90
CA VAL A 96 -15.00 -22.72 58.79
C VAL A 96 -13.54 -22.32 58.62
N LYS A 97 -12.63 -22.86 59.45
CA LYS A 97 -11.19 -22.59 59.36
C LYS A 97 -10.60 -23.02 58.01
N GLN A 98 -11.02 -24.18 57.50
CA GLN A 98 -10.64 -24.65 56.17
C GLN A 98 -11.16 -23.69 55.08
N GLY A 99 -12.42 -23.26 55.18
CA GLY A 99 -13.02 -22.31 54.26
C GLY A 99 -12.28 -20.97 54.24
N GLU A 100 -11.95 -20.40 55.40
CA GLU A 100 -11.17 -19.15 55.48
C GLU A 100 -9.79 -19.26 54.83
N ALA A 101 -9.09 -20.38 55.03
CA ALA A 101 -7.79 -20.63 54.41
C ALA A 101 -7.90 -20.79 52.89
N GLN A 102 -8.91 -21.54 52.41
CA GLN A 102 -9.17 -21.72 50.98
C GLN A 102 -9.55 -20.40 50.30
N LYS A 103 -10.41 -19.60 50.94
CA LYS A 103 -10.80 -18.29 50.45
C LYS A 103 -9.60 -17.38 50.24
N LYS A 104 -8.70 -17.31 51.22
CA LYS A 104 -7.49 -16.49 51.13
C LYS A 104 -6.57 -16.92 49.99
N ILE A 105 -6.42 -18.22 49.74
CA ILE A 105 -5.62 -18.73 48.61
C ILE A 105 -6.30 -18.37 47.29
N ALA A 106 -7.59 -18.62 47.17
CA ALA A 106 -8.35 -18.36 45.95
C ALA A 106 -8.42 -16.87 45.61
N GLU A 107 -8.47 -15.98 46.60
CA GLU A 107 -8.38 -14.52 46.40
C GLU A 107 -7.01 -14.09 45.82
N ILE A 108 -5.91 -14.70 46.27
CA ILE A 108 -4.56 -14.45 45.71
C ILE A 108 -4.46 -14.99 44.27
N GLU A 109 -4.96 -16.20 44.03
CA GLU A 109 -4.98 -16.81 42.70
C GLU A 109 -5.83 -15.97 41.73
N LEU A 110 -6.95 -15.43 42.21
CA LEU A 110 -7.82 -14.55 41.44
C LEU A 110 -7.10 -13.26 41.05
N ASP A 111 -6.49 -12.54 42.00
CA ASP A 111 -5.72 -11.31 41.71
C ASP A 111 -4.59 -11.58 40.71
N THR A 112 -3.85 -12.69 40.90
CA THR A 112 -2.76 -13.09 40.00
C THR A 112 -3.28 -13.35 38.58
N ALA A 113 -4.31 -14.18 38.44
CA ALA A 113 -4.88 -14.51 37.13
C ALA A 113 -5.48 -13.28 36.42
N GLN A 114 -6.09 -12.36 37.18
CA GLN A 114 -6.60 -11.10 36.64
C GLN A 114 -5.48 -10.19 36.14
N ARG A 115 -4.39 -10.03 36.91
CA ARG A 115 -3.21 -9.26 36.49
C ARG A 115 -2.58 -9.85 35.23
N GLU A 116 -2.43 -11.16 35.17
CA GLU A 116 -1.89 -11.85 33.98
C GLU A 116 -2.80 -11.68 32.75
N LEU A 117 -4.12 -11.77 32.93
CA LEU A 117 -5.09 -11.55 31.85
C LEU A 117 -5.05 -10.11 31.33
N VAL A 118 -5.08 -9.11 32.22
CA VAL A 118 -4.97 -7.69 31.86
C VAL A 118 -3.64 -7.42 31.18
N ALA A 119 -2.53 -7.88 31.74
CA ALA A 119 -1.21 -7.70 31.14
C ALA A 119 -1.13 -8.32 29.74
N PHE A 120 -1.68 -9.53 29.56
CA PHE A 120 -1.73 -10.18 28.26
C PHE A 120 -2.52 -9.37 27.22
N LEU A 121 -3.72 -8.89 27.58
CA LEU A 121 -4.57 -8.11 26.68
C LEU A 121 -3.97 -6.74 26.35
N THR A 122 -3.42 -6.05 27.35
CA THR A 122 -2.76 -4.74 27.17
C THR A 122 -1.52 -4.87 26.28
N ASN A 123 -0.68 -5.88 26.52
CA ASN A 123 0.50 -6.12 25.67
C ASN A 123 0.09 -6.47 24.24
N PHE A 124 -0.91 -7.35 24.07
CA PHE A 124 -1.42 -7.68 22.74
C PHE A 124 -1.98 -6.45 22.01
N ASN A 125 -2.73 -5.59 22.71
CA ASN A 125 -3.29 -4.38 22.13
C ASN A 125 -2.18 -3.40 21.71
N SER A 126 -1.18 -3.19 22.57
CA SER A 126 -0.03 -2.33 22.27
C SER A 126 0.79 -2.87 21.09
N GLU A 127 1.06 -4.18 21.05
CA GLU A 127 1.75 -4.81 19.92
C GLU A 127 0.96 -4.66 18.62
N ARG A 128 -0.36 -4.86 18.66
CA ARG A 128 -1.25 -4.64 17.52
C ARG A 128 -1.17 -3.19 17.03
N ASP A 129 -1.29 -2.23 17.94
CA ASP A 129 -1.28 -0.80 17.58
C ASP A 129 0.08 -0.38 17.02
N ALA A 130 1.18 -0.88 17.58
CA ALA A 130 2.51 -0.68 17.03
C ALA A 130 2.63 -1.26 15.61
N GLN A 131 2.12 -2.47 15.37
CA GLN A 131 2.11 -3.08 14.03
C GLN A 131 1.26 -2.29 13.04
N LEU A 132 0.09 -1.81 13.46
CA LEU A 132 -0.77 -0.95 12.63
C LEU A 132 -0.10 0.39 12.31
N ALA A 133 0.62 0.98 13.27
CA ALA A 133 1.37 2.22 13.04
C ALA A 133 2.53 2.05 12.06
N VAL A 134 3.21 0.90 12.08
CA VAL A 134 4.24 0.56 11.08
C VAL A 134 3.60 0.31 9.72
N ALA A 135 2.53 -0.49 9.67
CA ALA A 135 1.80 -0.78 8.43
C ALA A 135 1.25 0.49 7.77
N ALA A 136 0.75 1.44 8.56
CA ALA A 136 0.22 2.72 8.08
C ALA A 136 1.28 3.61 7.39
N LYS A 137 2.57 3.34 7.58
CA LYS A 137 3.67 4.07 6.93
C LYS A 137 4.36 3.28 5.83
N LYS A 138 3.99 2.01 5.61
CA LYS A 138 4.63 1.10 4.66
C LYS A 138 4.76 1.69 3.25
N PHE A 139 3.73 2.42 2.81
CA PHE A 139 3.64 2.98 1.47
C PHE A 139 4.12 4.43 1.36
N ASN A 140 4.53 5.04 2.48
CA ASN A 140 5.00 6.42 2.48
C ASN A 140 6.44 6.47 2.03
N PHE A 141 6.77 7.40 1.14
CA PHE A 141 8.13 7.55 0.64
C PHE A 141 8.45 9.01 0.29
N THR A 142 9.74 9.29 0.24
CA THR A 142 10.31 10.50 -0.33
C THR A 142 11.35 10.12 -1.38
N LEU A 143 11.50 10.93 -2.41
CA LEU A 143 12.43 10.74 -3.49
C LEU A 143 13.57 11.74 -3.38
N GLU A 144 14.78 11.28 -3.64
CA GLU A 144 15.96 12.14 -3.73
C GLU A 144 16.12 12.63 -5.17
N SER A 145 16.37 13.92 -5.34
CA SER A 145 16.61 14.52 -6.65
C SER A 145 18.04 14.31 -7.11
N THR A 146 18.24 14.15 -8.43
CA THR A 146 19.56 14.10 -9.05
C THR A 146 19.56 14.65 -10.47
N THR A 147 20.70 14.71 -11.14
CA THR A 147 20.77 15.15 -12.55
C THR A 147 20.15 14.10 -13.48
N TYR A 148 19.49 14.53 -14.56
CA TYR A 148 18.91 13.64 -15.56
C TYR A 148 19.87 12.52 -16.03
N GLU A 149 21.09 12.86 -16.44
CA GLU A 149 22.07 11.89 -16.97
C GLU A 149 22.37 10.76 -15.98
N LYS A 150 22.56 11.12 -14.70
CA LYS A 150 22.82 10.16 -13.63
C LYS A 150 21.61 9.27 -13.37
N ALA A 151 20.42 9.86 -13.27
CA ALA A 151 19.17 9.11 -13.07
C ALA A 151 18.95 8.13 -14.21
N PHE A 152 19.02 8.60 -15.47
CA PHE A 152 18.85 7.80 -16.67
C PHE A 152 19.83 6.63 -16.71
N THR A 153 21.12 6.88 -16.44
CA THR A 153 22.15 5.85 -16.43
C THR A 153 21.90 4.79 -15.35
N GLN A 154 21.55 5.22 -14.13
CA GLN A 154 21.30 4.31 -13.02
C GLN A 154 20.03 3.47 -13.25
N SER A 155 18.95 4.11 -13.70
CA SER A 155 17.70 3.46 -14.04
C SER A 155 17.87 2.45 -15.17
N THR A 156 18.56 2.81 -16.25
CA THR A 156 18.84 1.89 -17.37
C THR A 156 19.61 0.66 -16.90
N LYS A 157 20.68 0.86 -16.10
CA LYS A 157 21.45 -0.25 -15.52
C LYS A 157 20.58 -1.19 -14.69
N SER A 158 19.77 -0.63 -13.79
CA SER A 158 18.88 -1.38 -12.90
C SER A 158 17.84 -2.18 -13.68
N LEU A 159 17.13 -1.52 -14.61
CA LEU A 159 16.05 -2.13 -15.39
C LEU A 159 16.59 -3.23 -16.31
N LEU A 160 17.66 -2.98 -17.08
CA LEU A 160 18.21 -4.01 -17.97
C LEU A 160 18.78 -5.20 -17.19
N ALA A 161 19.41 -4.97 -16.02
CA ALA A 161 19.84 -6.06 -15.16
C ALA A 161 18.65 -6.90 -14.67
N PHE A 162 17.56 -6.26 -14.26
CA PHE A 162 16.33 -6.94 -13.86
C PHE A 162 15.74 -7.77 -15.00
N ALA A 163 15.58 -7.19 -16.19
CA ALA A 163 15.07 -7.88 -17.39
C ALA A 163 15.81 -9.21 -17.63
N ARG A 164 17.14 -9.17 -17.60
CA ARG A 164 17.99 -10.36 -17.74
C ARG A 164 17.72 -11.39 -16.66
N THR A 165 17.69 -10.98 -15.39
CA THR A 165 17.45 -11.92 -14.27
C THR A 165 16.06 -12.56 -14.31
N LYS A 166 15.08 -11.91 -14.93
CA LYS A 166 13.71 -12.43 -15.10
C LYS A 166 13.50 -13.20 -16.41
N GLY A 167 14.54 -13.33 -17.23
CA GLY A 167 14.53 -14.11 -18.47
C GLY A 167 13.92 -13.38 -19.67
N TYR A 168 13.85 -12.05 -19.65
CA TYR A 168 13.52 -11.25 -20.82
C TYR A 168 14.75 -11.20 -21.73
N SER A 169 14.70 -11.93 -22.84
CA SER A 169 15.80 -12.00 -23.81
C SER A 169 15.90 -10.77 -24.70
N THR A 170 14.83 -9.98 -24.77
CA THR A 170 14.76 -8.77 -25.59
C THR A 170 13.98 -7.69 -24.85
N VAL A 171 14.57 -6.49 -24.82
CA VAL A 171 13.95 -5.28 -24.30
C VAL A 171 13.79 -4.31 -25.48
N LEU A 172 12.55 -3.99 -25.83
CA LEU A 172 12.22 -3.05 -26.88
C LEU A 172 12.39 -1.63 -26.35
N PHE A 173 13.17 -0.80 -27.05
CA PHE A 173 13.22 0.65 -26.82
C PHE A 173 12.72 1.36 -28.06
N ASP A 174 11.61 2.09 -27.92
CA ASP A 174 11.03 2.85 -29.02
C ASP A 174 11.33 4.35 -28.92
N HIS A 175 10.85 5.02 -27.86
CA HIS A 175 10.97 6.46 -27.71
C HIS A 175 11.08 6.89 -26.24
N ILE A 176 11.53 8.13 -26.03
CA ILE A 176 11.32 8.87 -24.79
C ILE A 176 10.14 9.82 -24.98
N PHE A 177 9.25 9.86 -23.99
CA PHE A 177 8.07 10.69 -23.99
C PHE A 177 8.18 11.81 -22.96
N ILE A 178 7.63 12.98 -23.30
CA ILE A 178 7.36 14.07 -22.36
C ILE A 178 5.86 14.10 -22.16
N SER A 179 5.41 14.08 -20.91
CA SER A 179 3.99 14.15 -20.56
C SER A 179 3.73 15.32 -19.63
N ASP A 180 2.89 16.23 -20.07
CA ASP A 180 2.48 17.43 -19.34
C ASP A 180 0.95 17.62 -19.47
N ARG A 181 0.47 18.84 -19.18
CA ARG A 181 -0.96 19.18 -19.30
C ARG A 181 -1.46 19.23 -20.75
N ASP A 182 -0.57 19.41 -21.71
CA ASP A 182 -0.90 19.47 -23.14
C ASP A 182 -0.93 18.06 -23.77
N GLY A 183 -0.45 17.05 -23.05
CA GLY A 183 -0.52 15.65 -23.41
C GLY A 183 0.84 14.96 -23.41
N THR A 184 0.89 13.78 -24.04
CA THR A 184 2.11 12.97 -24.16
C THR A 184 2.70 13.17 -25.55
N LYS A 185 3.95 13.64 -25.63
CA LYS A 185 4.67 13.96 -26.88
C LYS A 185 5.99 13.20 -26.95
N ARG A 186 6.48 12.97 -28.17
CA ARG A 186 7.79 12.38 -28.43
C ARG A 186 8.87 13.47 -28.42
N ILE A 187 10.03 13.16 -27.86
CA ILE A 187 11.22 14.03 -28.00
C ILE A 187 11.75 14.00 -29.45
N SER A 188 12.67 14.88 -29.81
CA SER A 188 13.30 14.83 -31.14
C SER A 188 14.03 13.49 -31.42
N ALA A 189 14.03 13.07 -32.69
CA ALA A 189 14.80 11.91 -33.17
C ALA A 189 16.30 11.96 -32.80
N GLN A 190 16.92 13.15 -32.80
CA GLN A 190 18.30 13.32 -32.38
C GLN A 190 18.50 12.90 -30.92
N ALA A 191 17.67 13.41 -30.02
CA ALA A 191 17.73 13.09 -28.60
C ALA A 191 17.37 11.62 -28.33
N ARG A 192 16.40 11.07 -29.08
CA ARG A 192 16.07 9.64 -29.06
C ARG A 192 17.25 8.74 -29.44
N ASN A 193 17.98 9.10 -30.50
CA ASN A 193 19.16 8.34 -30.93
C ASN A 193 20.30 8.42 -29.91
N GLN A 194 20.54 9.59 -29.31
CA GLN A 194 21.52 9.74 -28.22
C GLN A 194 21.17 8.88 -26.99
N ALA A 195 19.88 8.83 -26.64
CA ALA A 195 19.41 7.95 -25.58
C ALA A 195 19.61 6.47 -25.93
N TYR A 196 19.31 6.07 -27.17
CA TYR A 196 19.56 4.71 -27.64
C TYR A 196 21.04 4.33 -27.57
N ASP A 197 21.94 5.18 -28.05
CA ASP A 197 23.38 4.95 -27.99
C ASP A 197 23.83 4.75 -26.53
N THR A 198 23.34 5.59 -25.62
CA THR A 198 23.61 5.47 -24.18
C THR A 198 23.09 4.14 -23.62
N ILE A 199 21.87 3.74 -23.98
CA ILE A 199 21.27 2.48 -23.54
C ILE A 199 22.08 1.28 -24.04
N VAL A 200 22.50 1.28 -25.31
CA VAL A 200 23.31 0.22 -25.91
C VAL A 200 24.69 0.15 -25.26
N ASP A 201 25.32 1.30 -25.00
CA ASP A 201 26.63 1.36 -24.33
C ASP A 201 26.55 0.79 -22.91
N ILE A 202 25.43 1.05 -22.20
CA ILE A 202 25.13 0.46 -20.89
C ILE A 202 24.85 -1.05 -20.99
N ASP A 203 24.11 -1.50 -22.01
CA ASP A 203 23.82 -2.92 -22.23
C ASP A 203 25.08 -3.70 -22.65
N GLY A 204 26.05 -3.02 -23.26
CA GLY A 204 27.36 -3.55 -23.60
C GLY A 204 27.26 -4.78 -24.50
N THR A 205 27.88 -5.89 -24.07
CA THR A 205 27.92 -7.13 -24.86
C THR A 205 26.70 -8.02 -24.68
N HIS A 206 25.65 -7.56 -23.99
CA HIS A 206 24.45 -8.36 -23.78
C HIS A 206 23.51 -8.36 -24.99
N PHE A 207 23.52 -7.29 -25.79
CA PHE A 207 22.69 -7.15 -27.00
C PHE A 207 21.20 -7.46 -26.76
N THR A 208 20.71 -7.09 -25.58
CA THR A 208 19.33 -7.29 -25.12
C THR A 208 18.38 -6.27 -25.76
N VAL A 209 18.89 -5.08 -26.08
CA VAL A 209 18.06 -3.95 -26.51
C VAL A 209 17.81 -3.99 -28.02
N SER A 210 16.57 -3.73 -28.43
CA SER A 210 16.18 -3.67 -29.85
C SER A 210 15.19 -2.54 -30.09
N VAL A 211 15.24 -1.94 -31.28
CA VAL A 211 14.32 -0.87 -31.67
C VAL A 211 13.18 -1.48 -32.50
N PRO A 212 11.93 -1.48 -32.02
CA PRO A 212 10.80 -1.94 -32.81
C PRO A 212 10.52 -0.94 -33.94
N GLN A 213 10.06 -1.45 -35.08
CA GLN A 213 9.61 -0.62 -36.20
C GLN A 213 8.08 -0.56 -36.19
N ASN A 214 7.52 0.64 -36.35
CA ASN A 214 6.06 0.86 -36.37
C ASN A 214 5.34 0.30 -35.12
N LEU A 215 5.91 0.48 -33.93
CA LEU A 215 5.26 0.08 -32.68
C LEU A 215 3.96 0.87 -32.46
N LYS A 216 2.84 0.17 -32.33
CA LYS A 216 1.49 0.73 -32.15
C LYS A 216 0.63 -0.16 -31.26
N LEU A 217 -0.32 0.45 -30.56
CA LEU A 217 -1.38 -0.25 -29.83
C LEU A 217 -2.59 -0.41 -30.76
N ASN A 218 -3.07 -1.63 -30.95
CA ASN A 218 -4.22 -1.93 -31.80
C ASN A 218 -5.56 -1.90 -31.02
N GLU A 219 -6.70 -2.00 -31.72
CA GLU A 219 -8.04 -1.99 -31.12
C GLU A 219 -8.29 -3.12 -30.09
N SER A 220 -7.54 -4.23 -30.19
CA SER A 220 -7.58 -5.33 -29.23
C SER A 220 -6.68 -5.10 -28.02
N SER A 221 -6.10 -3.90 -27.90
CA SER A 221 -5.13 -3.51 -26.89
C SER A 221 -3.93 -4.44 -26.84
N GLU A 222 -3.41 -4.78 -28.02
CA GLU A 222 -2.15 -5.50 -28.17
C GLU A 222 -1.12 -4.57 -28.83
N LEU A 223 0.12 -4.63 -28.34
CA LEU A 223 1.24 -3.95 -28.97
C LEU A 223 1.70 -4.72 -30.21
N THR A 224 1.70 -4.03 -31.34
CA THR A 224 2.09 -4.57 -32.66
C THR A 224 3.27 -3.80 -33.22
N PHE A 225 4.17 -4.48 -33.92
CA PHE A 225 5.33 -3.89 -34.57
C PHE A 225 5.81 -4.80 -35.72
N ASP A 226 6.56 -4.23 -36.66
CA ASP A 226 7.05 -5.01 -37.81
C ASP A 226 8.03 -6.09 -37.36
N GLY A 227 7.80 -7.31 -37.84
CA GLY A 227 8.66 -8.45 -37.53
C GLY A 227 8.41 -9.12 -36.18
N ALA A 228 7.32 -8.78 -35.48
CA ALA A 228 6.91 -9.37 -34.20
C ALA A 228 6.89 -10.91 -34.21
N GLN A 229 6.58 -11.54 -35.34
CA GLN A 229 6.61 -13.00 -35.52
C GLN A 229 7.98 -13.64 -35.21
N SER A 230 9.08 -12.89 -35.35
CA SER A 230 10.44 -13.38 -35.04
C SER A 230 10.68 -13.57 -33.53
N TYR A 231 9.73 -13.12 -32.72
CA TYR A 231 9.77 -13.15 -31.27
C TYR A 231 8.69 -14.04 -30.65
N GLU A 232 7.95 -14.79 -31.47
CA GLU A 232 6.92 -15.71 -30.98
C GLU A 232 7.49 -16.70 -29.94
N GLY A 233 6.80 -16.84 -28.82
CA GLY A 233 7.22 -17.68 -27.69
C GLY A 233 8.37 -17.12 -26.83
N LYS A 234 8.91 -15.94 -27.14
CA LYS A 234 9.94 -15.26 -26.32
C LYS A 234 9.28 -14.27 -25.34
N LYS A 235 9.91 -14.11 -24.18
CA LYS A 235 9.55 -13.04 -23.24
C LYS A 235 10.14 -11.71 -23.71
N LEU A 236 9.27 -10.75 -24.00
CA LEU A 236 9.64 -9.40 -24.42
C LEU A 236 9.16 -8.39 -23.39
N ALA A 237 10.01 -7.41 -23.12
CA ALA A 237 9.64 -6.25 -22.34
C ALA A 237 9.75 -4.99 -23.20
N LEU A 238 8.89 -4.00 -22.96
CA LEU A 238 9.03 -2.64 -23.48
C LEU A 238 9.69 -1.76 -22.41
N LEU A 239 10.78 -1.10 -22.75
CA LEU A 239 11.38 -0.04 -21.94
C LEU A 239 10.64 1.28 -22.23
N ALA A 240 9.72 1.62 -21.34
CA ALA A 240 9.00 2.90 -21.36
C ALA A 240 9.78 3.95 -20.56
N ILE A 241 10.04 5.09 -21.19
CA ILE A 241 10.77 6.22 -20.62
C ILE A 241 9.90 7.46 -20.76
N GLU A 242 9.48 8.02 -19.64
CA GLU A 242 8.59 9.18 -19.60
C GLU A 242 9.13 10.24 -18.65
N LEU A 243 9.20 11.48 -19.13
CA LEU A 243 9.49 12.69 -18.36
C LEU A 243 8.17 13.40 -18.07
N ILE A 244 7.74 13.43 -16.81
CA ILE A 244 6.46 14.04 -16.42
C ILE A 244 6.67 15.45 -15.87
N ASP A 245 5.77 16.36 -16.27
CA ASP A 245 5.74 17.78 -15.89
C ASP A 245 7.14 18.42 -15.99
N ALA A 246 7.86 18.07 -17.06
CA ALA A 246 9.25 18.46 -17.27
C ALA A 246 9.37 19.91 -17.73
N THR A 247 10.28 20.63 -17.10
CA THR A 247 10.72 21.98 -17.44
C THR A 247 12.23 21.94 -17.71
N ALA A 248 12.80 23.05 -18.17
CA ALA A 248 14.25 23.14 -18.35
C ALA A 248 15.04 22.87 -17.05
N GLU A 249 14.46 23.18 -15.89
CA GLU A 249 15.10 23.12 -14.58
C GLU A 249 14.86 21.78 -13.87
N GLN A 250 13.64 21.25 -13.94
CA GLN A 250 13.21 20.08 -13.17
C GLN A 250 12.11 19.28 -13.87
N GLY A 251 11.96 18.01 -13.50
CA GLY A 251 10.94 17.11 -14.03
C GLY A 251 11.01 15.74 -13.34
N LEU A 252 10.09 14.85 -13.67
CA LEU A 252 10.03 13.51 -13.07
C LEU A 252 10.44 12.42 -14.06
N LEU A 253 11.58 11.80 -13.76
CA LEU A 253 12.16 10.57 -14.28
C LEU A 253 11.32 9.30 -14.05
N PHE A 254 10.34 8.93 -14.89
CA PHE A 254 9.66 7.62 -14.75
C PHE A 254 10.05 6.63 -15.85
N MET A 255 10.98 5.74 -15.51
CA MET A 255 11.40 4.63 -16.39
C MET A 255 10.86 3.31 -15.89
N ARG A 256 10.38 2.47 -16.80
CA ARG A 256 9.77 1.19 -16.44
C ARG A 256 9.90 0.18 -17.56
N LEU A 257 9.92 -1.08 -17.15
CA LEU A 257 9.77 -2.22 -18.04
C LEU A 257 8.32 -2.69 -17.96
N LEU A 258 7.67 -2.79 -19.11
CA LEU A 258 6.34 -3.35 -19.27
C LEU A 258 6.45 -4.72 -19.92
N ASP A 259 5.76 -5.73 -19.41
CA ASP A 259 5.60 -6.98 -20.16
C ASP A 259 4.70 -6.71 -21.38
N ILE A 260 5.15 -7.09 -22.58
CA ILE A 260 4.44 -6.72 -23.81
C ILE A 260 3.06 -7.40 -23.92
N GLN A 261 2.86 -8.54 -23.26
CA GLN A 261 1.62 -9.31 -23.36
C GLN A 261 0.61 -8.89 -22.30
N SER A 262 1.06 -8.67 -21.06
CA SER A 262 0.16 -8.29 -19.96
C SER A 262 0.04 -6.79 -19.73
N HIS A 263 0.90 -5.98 -20.34
CA HIS A 263 1.07 -4.55 -20.09
C HIS A 263 1.45 -4.19 -18.64
N GLU A 264 1.78 -5.20 -17.82
CA GLU A 264 2.11 -5.02 -16.42
C GLU A 264 3.51 -4.42 -16.26
N ILE A 265 3.64 -3.49 -15.32
CA ILE A 265 4.93 -2.98 -14.87
C ILE A 265 5.65 -4.12 -14.15
N ILE A 266 6.72 -4.65 -14.77
CA ILE A 266 7.52 -5.72 -14.18
C ILE A 266 8.65 -5.18 -13.31
N ASN A 267 9.12 -3.95 -13.60
CA ASN A 267 10.06 -3.20 -12.77
C ASN A 267 10.04 -1.72 -13.20
N HIS A 268 10.39 -0.81 -12.29
CA HIS A 268 10.38 0.62 -12.54
C HIS A 268 11.39 1.37 -11.66
N THR A 269 11.62 2.62 -12.03
CA THR A 269 12.34 3.61 -11.24
C THR A 269 11.63 4.95 -11.37
N LEU A 270 11.51 5.68 -10.27
CA LEU A 270 10.91 7.01 -10.22
C LEU A 270 11.90 7.97 -9.54
N ILE A 271 12.40 8.95 -10.27
CA ILE A 271 13.44 9.86 -9.79
C ILE A 271 13.14 11.30 -10.20
N PRO A 272 13.00 12.26 -9.26
CA PRO A 272 13.01 13.68 -9.60
C PRO A 272 14.36 14.04 -10.20
N VAL A 273 14.33 14.70 -11.35
CA VAL A 273 15.52 15.05 -12.11
C VAL A 273 15.63 16.55 -12.33
N SER A 274 16.86 17.04 -12.34
CA SER A 274 17.20 18.40 -12.75
C SER A 274 18.00 18.41 -14.06
N ALA A 275 18.13 19.59 -14.67
CA ALA A 275 18.90 19.85 -15.90
C ALA A 275 18.45 19.02 -17.11
N ILE A 276 17.19 19.20 -17.52
CA ILE A 276 16.51 18.43 -18.59
C ILE A 276 16.65 19.13 -19.96
N THR A 277 17.31 20.28 -20.01
CA THR A 277 17.42 21.19 -21.16
C THR A 277 17.73 20.54 -22.52
N PRO A 278 18.54 19.47 -22.64
CA PRO A 278 18.81 18.81 -23.93
C PRO A 278 17.60 18.09 -24.57
N LEU A 279 16.51 17.85 -23.82
CA LEU A 279 15.37 17.02 -24.25
C LEU A 279 14.12 17.82 -24.61
N ALA A 280 14.12 19.13 -24.35
CA ALA A 280 12.94 19.99 -24.50
C ALA A 280 12.56 20.28 -25.97
N ASN A 281 13.36 19.84 -26.94
CA ASN A 281 13.00 19.91 -28.35
C ASN A 281 12.11 18.71 -28.69
N THR A 282 10.80 18.94 -28.83
CA THR A 282 9.82 17.98 -29.34
C THR A 282 9.86 17.91 -30.87
N GLU A 283 9.34 16.83 -31.45
CA GLU A 283 9.17 16.72 -32.91
C GLU A 283 8.04 17.65 -33.39
N ASP A 284 8.32 18.94 -33.55
CA ASP A 284 7.48 19.88 -34.29
C ASP A 284 8.30 20.57 -35.40
N GLU A 285 7.84 20.37 -36.64
CA GLU A 285 8.26 20.92 -37.95
C GLU A 285 9.63 20.52 -38.56
N GLU A 286 9.67 19.35 -39.21
CA GLU A 286 10.43 19.20 -40.46
C GLU A 286 9.80 20.13 -41.53
N GLY A 287 10.38 21.31 -41.74
CA GLY A 287 9.90 22.17 -42.83
C GLY A 287 10.34 23.63 -42.89
N SER A 288 11.59 24.00 -42.58
CA SER A 288 12.20 25.17 -43.23
C SER A 288 13.73 25.21 -43.07
N GLU A 289 14.43 24.69 -44.08
CA GLU A 289 15.69 25.32 -44.46
C GLU A 289 15.35 26.67 -45.11
N GLU A 290 15.64 27.80 -44.45
CA GLU A 290 16.02 29.03 -45.15
C GLU A 290 16.77 30.02 -44.23
N VAL A 291 18.09 30.09 -44.47
CA VAL A 291 18.92 31.30 -44.66
C VAL A 291 18.57 32.58 -43.87
N THR A 292 19.55 33.03 -43.09
CA THR A 292 19.78 34.38 -42.53
C THR A 292 19.13 35.55 -43.29
N MET A 293 18.52 36.50 -42.56
CA MET A 293 18.80 37.95 -42.68
C MET A 293 18.15 38.73 -41.51
N ALA A 294 18.92 39.62 -40.90
CA ALA A 294 18.46 40.56 -39.88
C ALA A 294 17.42 41.54 -40.44
N VAL A 295 16.33 41.76 -39.70
CA VAL A 295 15.46 42.93 -39.82
C VAL A 295 15.11 43.40 -38.41
N GLU A 296 15.58 44.61 -38.08
CA GLU A 296 15.09 45.40 -36.95
C GLU A 296 13.69 45.92 -37.29
N THR A 297 12.69 45.63 -36.44
CA THR A 297 11.52 46.51 -36.30
C THR A 297 10.89 46.41 -34.91
N GLU A 298 11.06 47.51 -34.18
CA GLU A 298 10.08 48.23 -33.36
C GLU A 298 9.25 47.50 -32.28
N LYS A 299 9.62 47.83 -31.03
CA LYS A 299 8.83 47.92 -29.79
C LYS A 299 7.30 47.79 -29.93
N ALA A 300 6.75 46.76 -29.29
CA ALA A 300 5.43 46.80 -28.67
C ALA A 300 5.47 46.13 -27.29
N SER A 301 5.24 46.96 -26.27
CA SER A 301 4.79 46.62 -24.90
C SER A 301 5.44 45.42 -24.19
N GLU A 302 6.43 45.72 -23.35
CA GLU A 302 6.72 44.94 -22.15
C GLU A 302 5.54 45.09 -21.18
N ASP A 303 4.61 44.14 -21.20
CA ASP A 303 3.88 43.77 -19.99
C ASP A 303 4.72 42.65 -19.35
N PRO A 304 5.32 42.83 -18.17
CA PRO A 304 6.01 41.76 -17.49
C PRO A 304 4.94 40.79 -16.98
N LEU A 305 4.44 39.94 -17.89
CA LEU A 305 3.73 38.73 -17.55
C LEU A 305 4.59 38.04 -16.49
N ALA A 306 4.01 37.93 -15.30
CA ALA A 306 4.58 37.20 -14.19
C ALA A 306 5.15 35.88 -14.74
N LEU A 307 6.46 35.72 -14.63
CA LEU A 307 7.10 34.41 -14.72
C LEU A 307 6.41 33.57 -13.64
N THR A 308 5.35 32.86 -14.01
CA THR A 308 4.65 31.93 -13.12
C THR A 308 5.68 30.87 -12.80
N GLN A 309 6.35 31.03 -11.66
CA GLN A 309 7.33 30.10 -11.17
C GLN A 309 6.67 28.72 -11.18
N ALA A 310 7.26 27.78 -11.92
CA ALA A 310 6.72 26.43 -12.01
C ALA A 310 6.55 25.89 -10.58
N ALA A 311 5.39 25.33 -10.28
CA ALA A 311 5.14 24.75 -8.96
C ALA A 311 6.24 23.72 -8.67
N PRO A 312 6.81 23.71 -7.45
CA PRO A 312 7.84 22.74 -7.09
C PRO A 312 7.27 21.32 -7.24
N LEU A 313 8.10 20.41 -7.77
CA LEU A 313 7.70 19.01 -7.87
C LEU A 313 7.50 18.43 -6.46
N PRO A 314 6.47 17.60 -6.26
CA PRO A 314 6.36 16.82 -5.04
C PRO A 314 7.64 16.00 -4.81
N ILE A 315 8.04 15.87 -3.55
CA ILE A 315 9.20 15.07 -3.14
C ILE A 315 8.79 13.69 -2.65
N GLY A 316 7.50 13.35 -2.61
CA GLY A 316 7.05 12.08 -2.04
C GLY A 316 5.55 11.90 -2.09
N ALA A 317 5.08 10.80 -1.50
CA ALA A 317 3.66 10.57 -1.26
C ALA A 317 3.44 9.86 0.07
N GLN A 318 2.22 10.03 0.58
CA GLN A 318 1.71 9.35 1.76
C GLN A 318 0.41 8.64 1.41
N ILE A 319 0.28 7.40 1.88
CA ILE A 319 -0.93 6.60 1.74
C ILE A 319 -1.40 6.17 3.12
N LEU A 320 -2.61 6.60 3.48
CA LEU A 320 -3.26 6.19 4.71
C LEU A 320 -4.23 5.04 4.41
N ASP A 321 -3.76 3.80 4.54
CA ASP A 321 -4.55 2.58 4.41
C ASP A 321 -4.72 1.91 5.78
N THR A 322 -5.65 2.42 6.59
CA THR A 322 -5.88 1.92 7.96
C THR A 322 -6.42 0.50 8.01
N SER A 323 -6.99 0.01 6.91
CA SER A 323 -7.59 -1.32 6.81
C SER A 323 -6.68 -2.35 6.14
N MET A 324 -5.48 -1.94 5.71
CA MET A 324 -4.50 -2.74 4.99
C MET A 324 -5.10 -3.41 3.75
N TRP A 325 -5.95 -2.68 3.03
CA TRP A 325 -6.58 -3.17 1.81
C TRP A 325 -5.56 -3.37 0.69
N ILE A 326 -4.55 -2.52 0.55
CA ILE A 326 -3.55 -2.64 -0.52
C ILE A 326 -2.83 -3.99 -0.43
N ASP A 327 -2.42 -4.41 0.76
CA ASP A 327 -1.80 -5.72 0.97
C ASP A 327 -2.77 -6.88 0.65
N ARG A 328 -4.05 -6.73 0.98
CA ARG A 328 -5.06 -7.77 0.67
C ARG A 328 -5.36 -7.85 -0.82
N LEU A 329 -5.40 -6.71 -1.50
CA LEU A 329 -5.64 -6.63 -2.94
C LEU A 329 -4.45 -7.21 -3.72
N ALA A 330 -3.22 -7.02 -3.24
CA ALA A 330 -2.01 -7.60 -3.83
C ALA A 330 -2.00 -9.15 -3.85
N LEU A 331 -2.77 -9.79 -2.94
CA LEU A 331 -2.92 -11.25 -2.90
C LEU A 331 -3.95 -11.78 -3.91
N LEU A 332 -4.74 -10.91 -4.55
CA LEU A 332 -5.76 -11.29 -5.51
C LEU A 332 -5.15 -11.43 -6.91
N PRO A 333 -5.70 -12.30 -7.77
CA PRO A 333 -5.20 -12.53 -9.12
C PRO A 333 -5.64 -11.44 -10.10
N TYR A 334 -5.84 -10.21 -9.64
CA TYR A 334 -6.25 -9.08 -10.47
C TYR A 334 -5.02 -8.32 -10.96
N SER A 335 -5.06 -7.89 -12.22
CA SER A 335 -4.24 -6.81 -12.74
C SER A 335 -5.02 -5.51 -12.61
N PHE A 336 -4.41 -4.51 -11.97
CA PHE A 336 -5.01 -3.21 -11.70
C PHE A 336 -4.44 -2.14 -12.63
N GLN A 337 -5.28 -1.27 -13.18
CA GLN A 337 -4.83 0.02 -13.69
C GLN A 337 -5.09 1.14 -12.68
N ILE A 338 -4.32 2.22 -12.74
CA ILE A 338 -4.58 3.39 -11.91
C ILE A 338 -5.33 4.42 -12.74
N VAL A 339 -6.45 4.90 -12.21
CA VAL A 339 -7.30 5.88 -12.88
C VAL A 339 -7.55 7.07 -11.97
N SER A 340 -7.59 8.27 -12.54
CA SER A 340 -8.01 9.49 -11.85
C SER A 340 -9.39 9.92 -12.34
N ALA A 341 -10.25 10.35 -11.41
CA ALA A 341 -11.55 10.92 -11.73
C ALA A 341 -11.48 12.33 -12.32
N THR A 342 -10.35 13.02 -12.17
CA THR A 342 -10.09 14.37 -12.69
C THR A 342 -9.10 14.31 -13.85
N SER A 343 -9.24 15.22 -14.83
CA SER A 343 -8.26 15.41 -15.93
C SER A 343 -6.96 16.06 -15.47
N GLU A 344 -6.57 15.85 -14.21
CA GLU A 344 -5.43 16.48 -13.58
C GLU A 344 -4.12 15.70 -13.86
N SER A 345 -3.01 16.34 -13.49
CA SER A 345 -1.62 15.85 -13.64
C SER A 345 -1.49 14.33 -13.43
N LEU A 346 -0.61 13.70 -14.20
CA LEU A 346 -0.28 12.27 -14.10
C LEU A 346 0.48 11.94 -12.80
N VAL A 347 1.01 12.95 -12.10
CA VAL A 347 1.88 12.79 -10.95
C VAL A 347 1.28 11.92 -9.83
N PRO A 348 0.04 12.14 -9.33
CA PRO A 348 -0.56 11.27 -8.32
C PRO A 348 -0.64 9.79 -8.73
N GLN A 349 -0.95 9.53 -10.00
CA GLN A 349 -1.09 8.17 -10.51
C GLN A 349 0.26 7.43 -10.51
N ILE A 350 1.31 8.13 -10.92
CA ILE A 350 2.67 7.58 -11.01
C ILE A 350 3.29 7.37 -9.62
N TYR A 351 3.05 8.30 -8.70
CA TYR A 351 3.48 8.14 -7.30
C TYR A 351 2.74 6.98 -6.62
N LEU A 352 1.44 6.81 -6.89
CA LEU A 352 0.69 5.65 -6.40
C LEU A 352 1.23 4.34 -7.00
N ALA A 353 1.47 4.30 -8.31
CA ALA A 353 2.08 3.15 -8.97
C ALA A 353 3.39 2.78 -8.28
N HIS A 354 4.28 3.76 -8.12
CA HIS A 354 5.57 3.57 -7.46
C HIS A 354 5.43 3.06 -6.02
N ALA A 355 4.55 3.64 -5.20
CA ALA A 355 4.33 3.23 -3.82
C ALA A 355 3.91 1.76 -3.72
N VAL A 356 2.95 1.36 -4.57
CA VAL A 356 2.32 0.05 -4.52
C VAL A 356 3.24 -1.03 -5.06
N THR A 357 3.84 -0.82 -6.23
CA THR A 357 4.72 -1.82 -6.88
C THR A 357 6.07 -1.98 -6.17
N THR A 358 6.53 -0.99 -5.42
CA THR A 358 7.77 -1.11 -4.61
C THR A 358 7.54 -1.92 -3.33
N ASN A 359 6.32 -1.92 -2.79
CA ASN A 359 6.03 -2.46 -1.46
C ASN A 359 5.13 -3.71 -1.48
N THR A 360 4.65 -4.13 -2.64
CA THR A 360 3.78 -5.30 -2.82
C THR A 360 4.03 -5.98 -4.16
N ASP A 361 3.54 -7.22 -4.28
CA ASP A 361 3.46 -7.96 -5.55
C ASP A 361 2.18 -7.64 -6.35
N MET A 362 1.52 -6.51 -6.06
CA MET A 362 0.32 -6.10 -6.81
C MET A 362 0.69 -5.86 -8.27
N ARG A 363 -0.09 -6.46 -9.17
CA ARG A 363 0.11 -6.31 -10.61
C ARG A 363 -0.54 -5.01 -11.07
N ILE A 364 0.29 -4.10 -11.57
CA ILE A 364 -0.17 -2.81 -12.11
C ILE A 364 0.05 -2.80 -13.62
N ALA A 365 -1.02 -2.74 -14.40
CA ALA A 365 -0.99 -2.50 -15.84
C ALA A 365 -0.90 -1.00 -16.13
N ASP A 366 -0.08 -0.63 -17.10
CA ASP A 366 0.11 0.77 -17.52
C ASP A 366 -0.58 1.10 -18.83
N ASP A 367 -1.83 0.65 -18.94
CA ASP A 367 -2.69 0.84 -20.12
C ASP A 367 -2.86 2.33 -20.45
N GLY A 368 -2.93 3.19 -19.43
CA GLY A 368 -3.05 4.63 -19.62
C GLY A 368 -1.86 5.22 -20.38
N PHE A 369 -0.62 4.81 -20.05
CA PHE A 369 0.55 5.23 -20.83
C PHE A 369 0.53 4.64 -22.23
N LEU A 370 0.27 3.35 -22.37
CA LEU A 370 0.28 2.69 -23.68
C LEU A 370 -0.73 3.32 -24.64
N GLN A 371 -1.92 3.67 -24.14
CA GLN A 371 -2.93 4.38 -24.91
C GLN A 371 -2.46 5.77 -25.34
N ARG A 372 -1.83 6.56 -24.43
CA ARG A 372 -1.32 7.90 -24.77
C ARG A 372 -0.12 7.88 -25.72
N ALA A 373 0.76 6.90 -25.57
CA ALA A 373 2.03 6.83 -26.30
C ALA A 373 1.92 6.11 -27.65
N TYR A 374 1.02 5.12 -27.76
CA TYR A 374 0.94 4.19 -28.88
C TYR A 374 -0.48 3.98 -29.43
N GLY A 375 -1.52 4.48 -28.73
CA GLY A 375 -2.89 4.38 -29.17
C GLY A 375 -3.24 5.42 -30.23
N ASP A 376 -4.25 5.09 -31.03
CA ASP A 376 -4.89 6.00 -31.97
C ASP A 376 -5.98 6.82 -31.25
N THR A 377 -5.94 8.15 -31.39
CA THR A 377 -6.89 9.06 -30.75
C THR A 377 -8.34 8.85 -31.17
N GLU A 378 -8.59 8.19 -32.30
CA GLU A 378 -9.94 7.93 -32.80
C GLU A 378 -10.53 6.58 -32.32
N GLN A 379 -9.75 5.76 -31.62
CA GLN A 379 -10.14 4.40 -31.24
C GLN A 379 -10.39 4.26 -29.74
N THR A 380 -11.40 3.44 -29.38
CA THR A 380 -11.70 3.10 -27.99
C THR A 380 -10.96 1.81 -27.63
N PHE A 381 -9.99 1.89 -26.74
CA PHE A 381 -9.20 0.73 -26.30
C PHE A 381 -9.86 0.02 -25.13
N THR A 382 -9.86 -1.32 -25.18
CA THR A 382 -10.30 -2.14 -24.04
C THR A 382 -9.12 -2.36 -23.10
N SER A 383 -9.19 -1.91 -21.85
CA SER A 383 -8.08 -2.13 -20.89
C SER A 383 -7.76 -3.62 -20.73
N GLN A 384 -6.47 -3.96 -20.64
CA GLN A 384 -5.99 -5.30 -20.27
C GLN A 384 -6.10 -5.52 -18.75
N ALA A 385 -6.23 -4.46 -17.97
CA ALA A 385 -6.51 -4.54 -16.55
C ALA A 385 -7.89 -5.15 -16.26
N SER A 386 -7.95 -5.91 -15.18
CA SER A 386 -9.18 -6.54 -14.68
C SER A 386 -9.87 -5.73 -13.57
N ALA A 387 -9.17 -4.72 -13.06
CA ALA A 387 -9.58 -3.89 -11.95
C ALA A 387 -8.92 -2.51 -12.04
N GLU A 388 -9.41 -1.56 -11.24
CA GLU A 388 -8.85 -0.23 -11.13
C GLU A 388 -8.61 0.17 -9.67
N LEU A 389 -7.50 0.87 -9.47
CA LEU A 389 -7.27 1.74 -8.32
C LEU A 389 -7.65 3.15 -8.72
N LYS A 390 -8.70 3.67 -8.11
CA LYS A 390 -9.26 4.97 -8.45
C LYS A 390 -8.87 6.02 -7.43
N LEU A 391 -8.26 7.10 -7.93
CA LEU A 391 -8.03 8.34 -7.21
C LEU A 391 -9.17 9.32 -7.52
N SER A 392 -9.82 9.83 -6.48
CA SER A 392 -10.87 10.85 -6.59
C SER A 392 -10.48 12.06 -5.75
N ALA A 393 -10.58 13.26 -6.30
CA ALA A 393 -10.23 14.49 -5.59
C ALA A 393 -11.02 14.63 -4.28
N HIS A 394 -10.31 14.91 -3.18
CA HIS A 394 -10.88 15.10 -1.85
C HIS A 394 -10.11 16.18 -1.06
N GLY A 395 -10.33 17.44 -1.43
CA GLY A 395 -9.57 18.57 -0.86
C GLY A 395 -8.13 18.56 -1.38
N GLU A 396 -7.15 18.69 -0.48
CA GLU A 396 -5.71 18.60 -0.80
C GLU A 396 -5.20 17.15 -0.93
N ALA A 397 -6.03 16.16 -0.61
CA ALA A 397 -5.74 14.75 -0.74
C ALA A 397 -6.68 14.09 -1.77
N HIS A 398 -6.36 12.88 -2.17
CA HIS A 398 -7.21 12.03 -3.00
C HIS A 398 -7.80 10.90 -2.15
N ALA A 399 -9.09 10.64 -2.29
CA ALA A 399 -9.69 9.40 -1.83
C ALA A 399 -9.23 8.27 -2.75
N LEU A 400 -8.73 7.18 -2.15
CA LEU A 400 -8.26 6.00 -2.83
C LEU A 400 -9.27 4.85 -2.65
N SER A 401 -9.66 4.24 -3.76
CA SER A 401 -10.59 3.11 -3.79
C SER A 401 -10.20 2.06 -4.82
N ALA A 402 -10.69 0.84 -4.68
CA ALA A 402 -10.53 -0.24 -5.64
C ALA A 402 -11.88 -0.72 -6.17
N LEU A 403 -11.92 -1.07 -7.44
CA LEU A 403 -13.08 -1.65 -8.13
C LEU A 403 -12.58 -2.70 -9.13
N SER A 404 -13.26 -3.84 -9.26
CA SER A 404 -12.99 -4.79 -10.35
C SER A 404 -14.03 -4.62 -11.46
N TYR A 405 -13.66 -4.74 -12.73
CA TYR A 405 -14.61 -4.49 -13.84
C TYR A 405 -15.82 -5.42 -13.89
N ASN A 406 -15.73 -6.59 -13.24
CA ASN A 406 -16.83 -7.56 -13.17
C ASN A 406 -17.65 -7.46 -11.89
N ASN A 407 -17.47 -6.42 -11.07
CA ASN A 407 -18.17 -6.28 -9.79
C ASN A 407 -18.38 -4.80 -9.41
N ASP A 408 -19.61 -4.43 -9.11
CA ASP A 408 -19.96 -3.05 -8.71
C ASP A 408 -19.51 -2.69 -7.29
N ARG A 409 -18.95 -3.63 -6.54
CA ARG A 409 -18.50 -3.37 -5.17
C ARG A 409 -17.22 -2.54 -5.17
N VAL A 410 -17.36 -1.28 -4.79
CA VAL A 410 -16.25 -0.39 -4.47
C VAL A 410 -15.70 -0.70 -3.08
N ILE A 411 -14.39 -0.84 -2.97
CA ILE A 411 -13.66 -0.96 -1.70
C ILE A 411 -12.99 0.39 -1.42
N ALA A 412 -13.42 1.06 -0.36
CA ALA A 412 -12.71 2.24 0.15
C ALA A 412 -11.40 1.78 0.81
N ILE A 413 -10.27 2.24 0.29
CA ILE A 413 -8.94 1.90 0.81
C ILE A 413 -8.54 2.94 1.86
N GLY A 414 -8.62 4.23 1.50
CA GLY A 414 -8.20 5.31 2.37
C GLY A 414 -7.88 6.59 1.59
N THR A 415 -6.81 7.27 1.95
CA THR A 415 -6.39 8.53 1.30
C THR A 415 -4.97 8.47 0.78
N PHE A 416 -4.73 9.17 -0.32
CA PHE A 416 -3.44 9.39 -0.95
C PHE A 416 -3.15 10.89 -1.00
N SER A 417 -1.96 11.32 -0.60
CA SER A 417 -1.54 12.73 -0.70
C SER A 417 -0.09 12.84 -1.17
N LEU A 418 0.18 13.87 -1.96
CA LEU A 418 1.53 14.23 -2.36
C LEU A 418 2.23 14.98 -1.22
N VAL A 419 3.53 14.78 -1.09
CA VAL A 419 4.37 15.50 -0.13
C VAL A 419 5.13 16.58 -0.89
N ASN A 420 4.91 17.84 -0.50
CA ASN A 420 5.66 18.99 -1.00
C ASN A 420 6.65 19.45 0.09
N GLU A 421 7.73 20.14 -0.31
CA GLU A 421 8.71 20.73 0.63
C GLU A 421 8.13 21.84 1.51
#